data_AF-A0A4Y2MC39-F1
#
_entry.id   AF-A0A4Y2MC39-F1
#
_cell.length_a   1.000
_cell.length_b   1.000
_cell.length_c   1.000
_cell.angle_alpha   90.00
_cell.angle_beta   90.00
_cell.angle_gamma   90.00
#
_symmetry.space_group_name_H-M   'P 1'
#
loop_
_entity.id
_entity.type
_entity.pdbx_description
1 polymer ?
#
loop_
_entity_poly.entity_id
_entity_poly.type
_entity_poly.pdbx_seq_one_letter_code
_entity_poly.pdbx_strand_id
1 'polypeptide(L)'
;MDDMKNRLLGLNQKKMLKPDAVPSVNLPLQDNGEDISSRSERKRSILREAKIRLKCLSPKKVCETPSMEPFTTPTNEKICSSCFGTQKENALLLERIRFLEKELEKTKEETKKNQRKKIKEMKTKAQIARILTENKSLKSEVKKLSKIEENFKNILTATQINAVIENKSKIKWTAEDISRHLIIRSISWRAYEYWRNQIGIPLPSASTLKRWCSKFSCRPGMLHDVLLVMQKTFHSKPEAERVCILSFDEMHIDRKICYDVSEDQILGPFSKVQLVLARGIMAGWKQPVFFNFDTTMTKHLLYEIIKKN
;
A
#
# COMPACT_ATOMS: atom_id res chain seq x y z
N MET A 1 -1.62 24.55 -39.82
CA MET A 1 -2.66 25.60 -39.83
C MET A 1 -2.64 26.50 -38.58
N ASP A 2 -2.07 26.06 -37.45
CA ASP A 2 -2.10 26.85 -36.20
C ASP A 2 -1.12 28.03 -36.12
N ASP A 3 -0.06 28.03 -36.93
CA ASP A 3 1.04 29.00 -36.79
C ASP A 3 0.69 30.40 -37.33
N MET A 4 -0.11 30.49 -38.40
CA MET A 4 -0.55 31.76 -38.99
C MET A 4 -1.61 32.47 -38.10
N LYS A 5 -2.44 31.69 -37.41
CA LYS A 5 -3.47 32.18 -36.48
C LYS A 5 -2.86 32.82 -35.22
N ASN A 6 -1.79 32.24 -34.69
CA ASN A 6 -1.10 32.79 -33.51
C ASN A 6 -0.33 34.08 -33.83
N ARG A 7 0.16 34.22 -35.07
CA ARG A 7 0.86 35.42 -35.56
C ARG A 7 -0.06 36.64 -35.72
N LEU A 8 -1.32 36.42 -36.09
CA LEU A 8 -2.34 37.48 -36.21
C LEU A 8 -2.91 37.94 -34.87
N LEU A 9 -2.84 37.10 -33.82
CA LEU A 9 -3.42 37.38 -32.50
C LEU A 9 -2.41 37.94 -31.48
N GLY A 10 -1.17 38.23 -31.88
CA GLY A 10 -0.14 38.77 -30.99
C GLY A 10 0.28 37.83 -29.86
N LEU A 11 0.03 36.53 -30.00
CA LEU A 11 0.35 35.53 -28.97
C LEU A 11 1.77 35.00 -29.16
N ASN A 12 2.50 34.83 -28.05
CA ASN A 12 3.89 34.36 -28.07
C ASN A 12 4.01 32.98 -28.75
N GLN A 13 4.89 32.87 -29.74
CA GLN A 13 5.23 31.60 -30.39
C GLN A 13 5.87 30.64 -29.37
N LYS A 14 5.31 29.43 -29.25
CA LYS A 14 5.94 28.36 -28.46
C LYS A 14 7.20 27.89 -29.17
N LYS A 15 8.38 28.05 -28.53
CA LYS A 15 9.63 27.46 -29.02
C LYS A 15 9.52 25.94 -28.89
N MET A 16 9.40 25.25 -30.03
CA MET A 16 9.43 23.80 -30.09
C MET A 16 10.88 23.33 -30.24
N LEU A 17 11.24 22.27 -29.52
CA LEU A 17 12.52 21.58 -29.70
C LEU A 17 12.52 20.81 -31.03
N LYS A 18 13.72 20.53 -31.57
CA LYS A 18 13.87 19.67 -32.75
C LYS A 18 13.24 18.30 -32.49
N PRO A 19 12.72 17.61 -33.52
CA PRO A 19 12.05 16.31 -33.36
C PRO A 19 12.91 15.26 -32.64
N ASP A 20 14.24 15.37 -32.79
CA ASP A 20 15.21 14.39 -32.30
C ASP A 20 15.91 14.82 -30.99
N ALA A 21 15.42 15.88 -30.34
CA ALA A 21 16.02 16.39 -29.12
C ALA A 21 15.62 15.54 -27.90
N VAL A 22 16.58 14.82 -27.31
CA VAL A 22 16.37 14.01 -26.10
C VAL A 22 16.80 14.80 -24.84
N PRO A 23 15.96 14.90 -23.79
CA PRO A 23 16.32 15.58 -22.54
C PRO A 23 17.44 14.84 -21.80
N SER A 24 18.57 15.52 -21.53
CA SER A 24 19.75 14.91 -20.88
C SER A 24 19.72 14.89 -19.35
N VAL A 25 18.65 15.37 -18.73
CA VAL A 25 18.61 15.62 -17.27
C VAL A 25 18.44 14.33 -16.44
N ASN A 26 18.07 13.19 -17.05
CA ASN A 26 17.86 11.90 -16.37
C ASN A 26 18.35 10.67 -17.18
N LEU A 27 19.45 10.77 -17.91
CA LEU A 27 20.06 9.57 -18.52
C LEU A 27 20.82 8.78 -17.45
N PRO A 28 20.56 7.47 -17.29
CA PRO A 28 21.39 6.63 -16.43
C PRO A 28 22.81 6.58 -17.02
N LEU A 29 23.81 6.82 -16.18
CA LEU A 29 25.21 6.53 -16.49
C LEU A 29 25.27 5.09 -16.99
N GLN A 30 25.82 4.86 -18.18
CA GLN A 30 26.17 3.51 -18.62
C GLN A 30 27.26 3.01 -17.67
N ASP A 31 26.85 2.16 -16.73
CA ASP A 31 27.72 1.40 -15.86
C ASP A 31 28.36 0.32 -16.74
N ASN A 32 29.57 0.59 -17.25
CA ASN A 32 30.43 -0.46 -17.72
C ASN A 32 30.66 -1.39 -16.53
N GLY A 33 30.18 -2.63 -16.64
CA GLY A 33 30.03 -3.56 -15.52
C GLY A 33 31.27 -3.66 -14.63
N GLU A 34 31.22 -3.00 -13.47
CA GLU A 34 32.02 -3.37 -12.32
C GLU A 34 31.19 -4.30 -11.42
N ASP A 35 31.62 -5.56 -11.37
CA ASP A 35 31.06 -6.64 -10.58
C ASP A 35 30.71 -6.22 -9.15
N ILE A 36 29.46 -6.50 -8.75
CA ILE A 36 28.88 -6.26 -7.41
C ILE A 36 29.71 -6.94 -6.30
N SER A 37 30.54 -7.92 -6.65
CA SER A 37 31.55 -8.56 -5.79
C SER A 37 32.56 -7.54 -5.22
N SER A 38 33.11 -6.67 -6.06
CA SER A 38 34.23 -5.76 -5.73
C SER A 38 33.85 -4.71 -4.67
N ARG A 39 32.59 -4.28 -4.67
CA ARG A 39 32.06 -3.29 -3.73
C ARG A 39 31.88 -3.86 -2.32
N SER A 40 31.61 -5.16 -2.22
CA SER A 40 31.51 -5.87 -0.95
C SER A 40 32.89 -6.14 -0.33
N GLU A 41 33.90 -6.39 -1.18
CA GLU A 41 35.29 -6.60 -0.76
C GLU A 41 35.95 -5.32 -0.27
N ARG A 42 35.75 -4.18 -0.96
CA ARG A 42 36.21 -2.86 -0.47
C ARG A 42 35.61 -2.48 0.88
N LYS A 43 34.33 -2.79 1.13
CA LYS A 43 33.72 -2.56 2.46
C LYS A 43 34.31 -3.47 3.53
N ARG A 44 34.65 -4.73 3.20
CA ARG A 44 35.32 -5.66 4.12
C ARG A 44 36.76 -5.27 4.42
N SER A 45 37.51 -4.74 3.45
CA SER A 45 38.90 -4.30 3.67
C SER A 45 38.96 -3.08 4.60
N ILE A 46 38.10 -2.07 4.38
CA ILE A 46 38.01 -0.88 5.24
C ILE A 46 37.64 -1.25 6.69
N LEU A 47 36.72 -2.22 6.88
CA LEU A 47 36.34 -2.69 8.20
C LEU A 47 37.44 -3.50 8.91
N ARG A 48 38.25 -4.27 8.16
CA ARG A 48 39.42 -4.97 8.70
C ARG A 48 40.52 -3.98 9.09
N GLU A 49 40.77 -2.97 8.27
CA GLU A 49 41.77 -1.94 8.52
C GLU A 49 41.41 -1.08 9.74
N ALA A 50 40.13 -0.71 9.88
CA ALA A 50 39.61 -0.02 11.07
C ALA A 50 39.71 -0.89 12.34
N LYS A 51 39.49 -2.20 12.23
CA LYS A 51 39.60 -3.15 13.35
C LYS A 51 41.04 -3.38 13.80
N ILE A 52 42.00 -3.33 12.87
CA ILE A 52 43.44 -3.39 13.17
C ILE A 52 43.89 -2.09 13.86
N ARG A 53 43.46 -0.91 13.37
CA ARG A 53 43.78 0.38 14.01
C ARG A 53 43.22 0.52 15.42
N LEU A 54 42.04 -0.03 15.69
CA LEU A 54 41.44 -0.07 17.04
C LEU A 54 42.14 -1.07 17.99
N LYS A 55 42.77 -2.12 17.45
CA LYS A 55 43.53 -3.10 18.25
C LYS A 55 44.92 -2.61 18.65
N CYS A 56 45.46 -1.61 17.93
CA CYS A 56 46.72 -0.93 18.28
C CYS A 56 46.56 0.23 19.27
N LEU A 57 45.33 0.56 19.69
CA LEU A 57 45.02 1.57 20.71
C LEU A 57 44.60 0.88 22.01
N SER A 58 45.47 0.05 22.56
CA SER A 58 45.40 -0.36 23.97
C SER A 58 46.20 0.62 24.84
N PRO A 59 45.77 0.90 26.09
CA PRO A 59 46.52 1.75 27.00
C PRO A 59 47.91 1.16 27.22
N LYS A 60 48.95 1.98 27.06
CA LYS A 60 50.31 1.66 27.56
C LYS A 60 50.16 1.26 29.03
N LYS A 61 50.52 0.02 29.37
CA LYS A 61 50.80 -0.37 30.76
C LYS A 61 51.85 0.60 31.28
N VAL A 62 51.50 1.33 32.34
CA VAL A 62 52.45 2.11 33.14
C VAL A 62 53.45 1.14 33.75
N CYS A 63 54.72 1.53 33.73
CA CYS A 63 55.86 0.81 34.28
C CYS A 63 55.58 0.23 35.66
N GLU A 64 55.86 -1.06 35.80
CA GLU A 64 56.10 -1.70 37.09
C GLU A 64 57.36 -1.06 37.69
N THR A 65 57.21 -0.39 38.84
CA THR A 65 58.32 -0.13 39.76
C THR A 65 58.80 -1.46 40.35
N PRO A 66 60.12 -1.69 40.48
CA PRO A 66 60.63 -2.95 40.98
C PRO A 66 60.19 -3.18 42.43
N SER A 67 59.66 -4.38 42.66
CA SER A 67 59.49 -5.00 43.97
C SER A 67 60.81 -4.93 44.74
N MET A 68 60.88 -4.08 45.77
CA MET A 68 61.90 -4.20 46.81
C MET A 68 61.58 -5.43 47.65
N GLU A 69 62.58 -6.29 47.80
CA GLU A 69 62.54 -7.50 48.63
C GLU A 69 62.16 -7.19 50.09
N PRO A 70 61.60 -8.17 50.83
CA PRO A 70 61.37 -8.03 52.25
C PRO A 70 62.71 -8.06 52.99
N PHE A 71 63.09 -6.92 53.56
CA PHE A 71 64.16 -6.88 54.55
C PHE A 71 63.76 -7.73 55.76
N THR A 72 64.65 -8.66 56.08
CA THR A 72 64.65 -9.48 57.28
C THR A 72 64.56 -8.62 58.54
N THR A 73 63.60 -8.94 59.40
CA THR A 73 63.56 -8.44 60.78
C THR A 73 64.80 -8.90 61.53
N PRO A 74 65.59 -8.01 62.15
CA PRO A 74 66.48 -8.40 63.22
C PRO A 74 65.72 -8.44 64.54
N THR A 75 65.95 -9.52 65.26
CA THR A 75 65.42 -9.83 66.57
C THR A 75 65.84 -8.78 67.61
N ASN A 76 64.84 -8.34 68.39
CA ASN A 76 64.92 -7.93 69.80
C ASN A 76 65.76 -6.70 70.15
N GLU A 77 65.09 -5.61 70.54
CA GLU A 77 65.50 -4.85 71.74
C GLU A 77 64.34 -4.06 72.37
N LYS A 78 64.12 -4.34 73.67
CA LYS A 78 63.67 -3.45 74.76
C LYS A 78 62.32 -2.74 74.64
N ILE A 79 61.35 -3.34 75.32
CA ILE A 79 60.08 -2.74 75.76
C ILE A 79 60.37 -1.51 76.63
N CYS A 80 59.98 -0.34 76.15
CA CYS A 80 59.99 0.92 76.91
C CYS A 80 58.65 1.09 77.66
N SER A 81 58.71 1.29 78.98
CA SER A 81 57.54 1.38 79.88
C SER A 81 56.75 2.69 79.79
N SER A 82 57.20 3.67 78.98
CA SER A 82 56.45 4.90 78.69
C SER A 82 55.47 4.76 77.51
N CYS A 83 55.46 3.61 76.83
CA CYS A 83 54.66 3.37 75.62
C CYS A 83 53.22 2.88 75.87
N PHE A 84 52.79 2.74 77.13
CA PHE A 84 51.52 2.10 77.48
C PHE A 84 50.29 3.02 77.26
N GLY A 85 50.44 4.33 77.43
CA GLY A 85 49.39 5.31 77.14
C GLY A 85 49.15 5.50 75.64
N THR A 86 50.24 5.60 74.88
CA THR A 86 50.24 5.73 73.42
C THR A 86 49.78 4.44 72.71
N GLN A 87 50.01 3.25 73.28
CA GLN A 87 49.47 1.98 72.76
C GLN A 87 47.94 1.89 72.86
N LYS A 88 47.32 2.41 73.94
CA LYS A 88 45.85 2.44 74.09
C LYS A 88 45.18 3.45 73.16
N GLU A 89 45.75 4.64 73.01
CA GLU A 89 45.27 5.63 72.03
C GLU A 89 45.39 5.11 70.60
N ASN A 90 46.51 4.46 70.26
CA ASN A 90 46.69 3.85 68.94
C ASN A 90 45.67 2.72 68.67
N ALA A 91 45.30 1.92 69.67
CA ALA A 91 44.26 0.89 69.54
C ALA A 91 42.86 1.50 69.32
N LEU A 92 42.53 2.56 70.07
CA LEU A 92 41.26 3.30 69.91
C LEU A 92 41.18 3.99 68.55
N LEU A 93 42.30 4.55 68.08
CA LEU A 93 42.43 5.16 66.75
C LEU A 93 42.28 4.11 65.64
N LEU A 94 42.86 2.92 65.77
CA LEU A 94 42.68 1.81 64.82
C LEU A 94 41.22 1.35 64.74
N GLU A 95 40.52 1.33 65.87
CA GLU A 95 39.10 0.99 65.93
C GLU A 95 38.23 2.06 65.27
N ARG A 96 38.57 3.34 65.47
CA ARG A 96 37.94 4.48 64.78
C ARG A 96 38.22 4.47 63.27
N ILE A 97 39.44 4.13 62.85
CA ILE A 97 39.83 3.99 61.44
C ILE A 97 39.00 2.87 60.78
N ARG A 98 38.93 1.67 61.39
CA ARG A 98 38.08 0.57 60.89
C ARG A 98 36.61 0.99 60.75
N PHE A 99 36.09 1.73 61.72
CA PHE A 99 34.69 2.20 61.68
C PHE A 99 34.47 3.18 60.53
N LEU A 100 35.37 4.16 60.38
CA LEU A 100 35.32 5.15 59.30
C LEU A 100 35.51 4.49 57.92
N GLU A 101 36.38 3.49 57.79
CA GLU A 101 36.54 2.70 56.56
C GLU A 101 35.24 1.96 56.20
N LYS A 102 34.54 1.41 57.19
CA LYS A 102 33.26 0.70 56.99
C LYS A 102 32.12 1.63 56.57
N GLU A 103 32.06 2.83 57.16
CA GLU A 103 31.13 3.89 56.74
C GLU A 103 31.47 4.44 55.34
N LEU A 104 32.75 4.61 55.04
CA LEU A 104 33.23 5.00 53.71
C LEU A 104 32.84 3.96 52.66
N GLU A 105 32.90 2.66 52.99
CA GLU A 105 32.53 1.60 52.05
C GLU A 105 31.01 1.54 51.83
N LYS A 106 30.19 1.72 52.88
CA LYS A 106 28.73 1.83 52.73
C LYS A 106 28.32 3.01 51.85
N THR A 107 28.90 4.18 52.08
CA THR A 107 28.61 5.40 51.30
C THR A 107 29.06 5.27 49.84
N LYS A 108 30.19 4.59 49.56
CA LYS A 108 30.61 4.21 48.20
C LYS A 108 29.61 3.27 47.52
N GLU A 109 29.06 2.30 48.23
CA GLU A 109 28.11 1.34 47.66
C GLU A 109 26.75 1.98 47.34
N GLU A 110 26.28 2.88 48.20
CA GLU A 110 25.07 3.68 47.98
C GLU A 110 25.23 4.66 46.81
N THR A 111 26.37 5.35 46.71
CA THR A 111 26.66 6.24 45.58
C THR A 111 26.75 5.48 44.25
N LYS A 112 27.37 4.29 44.21
CA LYS A 112 27.35 3.39 43.03
C LYS A 112 25.92 2.99 42.65
N LYS A 113 25.06 2.63 43.62
CA LYS A 113 23.64 2.29 43.37
C LYS A 113 22.87 3.48 42.79
N ASN A 114 23.03 4.68 43.36
CA ASN A 114 22.39 5.90 42.87
C ASN A 114 22.88 6.30 41.46
N GLN A 115 24.18 6.17 41.17
CA GLN A 115 24.71 6.38 39.82
C GLN A 115 24.13 5.38 38.82
N ARG A 116 24.03 4.10 39.17
CA ARG A 116 23.38 3.08 38.32
C ARG A 116 21.91 3.42 38.05
N LYS A 117 21.17 3.91 39.05
CA LYS A 117 19.77 4.34 38.90
C LYS A 117 19.65 5.55 37.95
N LYS A 118 20.48 6.59 38.15
CA LYS A 118 20.53 7.77 37.25
C LYS A 118 20.89 7.40 35.82
N ILE A 119 21.85 6.49 35.61
CA ILE A 119 22.21 6.00 34.27
C ILE A 119 21.03 5.27 33.62
N LYS A 120 20.28 4.45 34.36
CA LYS A 120 19.07 3.80 33.84
C LYS A 120 18.00 4.82 33.46
N GLU A 121 17.75 5.82 34.31
CA GLU A 121 16.79 6.90 34.04
C GLU A 121 17.17 7.77 32.84
N MET A 122 18.47 8.08 32.67
CA MET A 122 18.94 8.79 31.48
C MET A 122 18.76 7.96 30.21
N LYS A 123 19.02 6.65 30.27
CA LYS A 123 18.79 5.74 29.14
C LYS A 123 17.31 5.66 28.76
N THR A 124 16.40 5.55 29.72
CA THR A 124 14.96 5.52 29.44
C THR A 124 14.47 6.86 28.87
N LYS A 125 14.90 8.00 29.43
CA LYS A 125 14.57 9.33 28.89
C LYS A 125 15.06 9.51 27.45
N ALA A 126 16.28 9.09 27.14
CA ALA A 126 16.81 9.14 25.78
C ALA A 126 16.00 8.26 24.82
N GLN A 127 15.55 7.09 25.27
CA GLN A 127 14.71 6.19 24.46
C GLN A 127 13.30 6.77 24.22
N ILE A 128 12.69 7.38 25.24
CA ILE A 128 11.42 8.10 25.11
C ILE A 128 11.55 9.24 24.10
N ALA A 129 12.63 10.02 24.17
CA ALA A 129 12.87 11.12 23.22
C ALA A 129 12.97 10.61 21.77
N ARG A 130 13.66 9.49 21.54
CA ARG A 130 13.74 8.85 20.20
C ARG A 130 12.36 8.41 19.71
N ILE A 131 11.59 7.71 20.54
CA ILE A 131 10.23 7.26 20.20
C ILE A 131 9.31 8.45 19.89
N LEU A 132 9.43 9.55 20.63
CA LEU A 132 8.66 10.77 20.37
C LEU A 132 9.00 11.39 19.02
N THR A 133 10.29 11.44 18.65
CA THR A 133 10.70 11.94 17.33
C THR A 133 10.19 11.05 16.19
N GLU A 134 10.26 9.74 16.35
CA GLU A 134 9.76 8.77 15.37
C GLU A 134 8.23 8.86 15.21
N ASN A 135 7.49 8.93 16.31
CA ASN A 135 6.04 9.14 16.29
C ASN A 135 5.64 10.45 15.59
N LYS A 136 6.41 11.52 15.75
CA LYS A 136 6.16 12.78 15.05
C LYS A 136 6.38 12.63 13.53
N SER A 137 7.42 11.89 13.13
CA SER A 137 7.69 11.58 11.72
C SER A 137 6.57 10.73 11.11
N LEU A 138 6.21 9.62 11.76
CA LEU A 138 5.14 8.72 11.33
C LEU A 138 3.79 9.44 11.21
N LYS A 139 3.44 10.30 12.17
CA LYS A 139 2.23 11.13 12.08
C LYS A 139 2.22 12.02 10.84
N SER A 140 3.36 12.55 10.43
CA SER A 140 3.46 13.37 9.22
C SER A 140 3.30 12.54 7.93
N GLU A 141 3.81 11.31 7.92
CA GLU A 141 3.65 10.37 6.80
C GLU A 141 2.21 9.88 6.66
N VAL A 142 1.57 9.51 7.77
CA VAL A 142 0.15 9.13 7.79
C VAL A 142 -0.73 10.26 7.23
N LYS A 143 -0.44 11.52 7.58
CA LYS A 143 -1.15 12.68 7.00
C LYS A 143 -0.96 12.77 5.48
N LYS A 144 0.25 12.54 4.97
CA LYS A 144 0.49 12.53 3.51
C LYS A 144 -0.29 11.40 2.82
N LEU A 145 -0.26 10.19 3.39
CA LEU A 145 -1.00 9.04 2.86
C LEU A 145 -2.51 9.30 2.86
N SER A 146 -3.06 9.86 3.93
CA SER A 146 -4.49 10.19 4.00
C SER A 146 -4.91 11.19 2.92
N LYS A 147 -4.07 12.17 2.61
CA LYS A 147 -4.32 13.15 1.55
C LYS A 147 -4.25 12.52 0.16
N ILE A 148 -3.32 11.59 -0.05
CA ILE A 148 -3.24 10.82 -1.29
C ILE A 148 -4.51 9.98 -1.46
N GLU A 149 -4.92 9.27 -0.41
CA GLU A 149 -6.14 8.46 -0.42
C GLU A 149 -7.36 9.31 -0.82
N GLU A 150 -7.54 10.48 -0.20
CA GLU A 150 -8.61 11.43 -0.53
C GLU A 150 -8.62 11.86 -1.99
N ASN A 151 -7.45 12.14 -2.57
CA ASN A 151 -7.35 12.52 -3.98
C ASN A 151 -7.81 11.39 -4.93
N PHE A 152 -7.59 10.12 -4.55
CA PHE A 152 -7.96 8.97 -5.36
C PHE A 152 -9.39 8.46 -5.13
N LYS A 153 -10.10 8.92 -4.09
CA LYS A 153 -11.49 8.49 -3.78
C LYS A 153 -12.48 8.68 -4.94
N ASN A 154 -12.25 9.70 -5.77
CA ASN A 154 -13.11 9.99 -6.94
C ASN A 154 -12.77 9.13 -8.17
N ILE A 155 -11.56 8.55 -8.20
CA ILE A 155 -11.04 7.81 -9.37
C ILE A 155 -11.18 6.30 -9.14
N LEU A 156 -10.80 5.85 -7.95
CA LEU A 156 -10.76 4.43 -7.57
C LEU A 156 -11.80 4.15 -6.49
N THR A 157 -12.31 2.93 -6.48
CA THR A 157 -13.19 2.46 -5.40
C THR A 157 -12.37 2.21 -4.13
N ALA A 158 -13.03 2.20 -2.97
CA ALA A 158 -12.36 1.84 -1.71
C ALA A 158 -11.70 0.45 -1.78
N THR A 159 -12.34 -0.51 -2.47
CA THR A 159 -11.77 -1.85 -2.72
C THR A 159 -10.45 -1.78 -3.46
N GLN A 160 -10.37 -0.95 -4.51
CA GLN A 160 -9.17 -0.77 -5.32
C GLN A 160 -8.07 -0.06 -4.53
N ILE A 161 -8.42 1.00 -3.80
CA ILE A 161 -7.48 1.75 -2.95
C ILE A 161 -6.85 0.80 -1.92
N ASN A 162 -7.67 0.02 -1.21
CA ASN A 162 -7.18 -0.96 -0.24
C ASN A 162 -6.28 -2.01 -0.89
N ALA A 163 -6.64 -2.49 -2.10
CA ALA A 163 -5.81 -3.44 -2.82
C ALA A 163 -4.43 -2.88 -3.19
N VAL A 164 -4.34 -1.60 -3.55
CA VAL A 164 -3.06 -0.92 -3.80
C VAL A 164 -2.26 -0.75 -2.50
N ILE A 165 -2.89 -0.27 -1.43
CA ILE A 165 -2.23 -0.03 -0.14
C ILE A 165 -1.66 -1.32 0.45
N GLU A 166 -2.43 -2.40 0.41
CA GLU A 166 -2.07 -3.69 0.98
C GLU A 166 -1.31 -4.61 -0.01
N ASN A 167 -1.06 -4.14 -1.23
CA ASN A 167 -0.47 -4.90 -2.33
C ASN A 167 -1.11 -6.29 -2.51
N LYS A 168 -2.44 -6.35 -2.48
CA LYS A 168 -3.21 -7.60 -2.53
C LYS A 168 -3.26 -8.16 -3.94
N SER A 169 -2.83 -9.42 -4.08
CA SER A 169 -2.95 -10.18 -5.33
C SER A 169 -4.36 -10.70 -5.60
N LYS A 170 -5.16 -10.90 -4.54
CA LYS A 170 -6.54 -11.40 -4.60
C LYS A 170 -7.49 -10.39 -3.98
N ILE A 171 -8.44 -9.93 -4.77
CA ILE A 171 -9.38 -8.87 -4.40
C ILE A 171 -10.79 -9.46 -4.42
N LYS A 172 -11.55 -9.23 -3.33
CA LYS A 172 -12.97 -9.54 -3.27
C LYS A 172 -13.76 -8.36 -3.81
N TRP A 173 -14.18 -8.48 -5.07
CA TRP A 173 -14.93 -7.43 -5.77
C TRP A 173 -16.35 -7.28 -5.25
N THR A 174 -16.80 -6.04 -5.09
CA THR A 174 -18.19 -5.69 -4.78
C THR A 174 -19.02 -5.56 -6.06
N ALA A 175 -20.34 -5.51 -5.94
CA ALA A 175 -21.22 -5.28 -7.10
C ALA A 175 -20.97 -3.90 -7.73
N GLU A 176 -20.70 -2.89 -6.91
CA GLU A 176 -20.36 -1.54 -7.36
C GLU A 176 -19.07 -1.56 -8.17
N ASP A 177 -18.02 -2.22 -7.68
CA ASP A 177 -16.77 -2.41 -8.42
C ASP A 177 -17.11 -3.01 -9.80
N ILE A 178 -17.75 -4.17 -9.84
CA ILE A 178 -18.03 -4.88 -11.08
C ILE A 178 -18.83 -4.02 -12.06
N SER A 179 -19.82 -3.25 -11.58
CA SER A 179 -20.62 -2.36 -12.42
C SER A 179 -19.78 -1.29 -13.12
N ARG A 180 -18.93 -0.56 -12.38
CA ARG A 180 -18.02 0.46 -12.95
C ARG A 180 -17.07 -0.15 -13.98
N HIS A 181 -16.55 -1.34 -13.68
CA HIS A 181 -15.63 -2.04 -14.57
C HIS A 181 -16.30 -2.57 -15.84
N LEU A 182 -17.56 -3.03 -15.74
CA LEU A 182 -18.36 -3.41 -16.91
C LEU A 182 -18.62 -2.22 -17.82
N ILE A 183 -18.87 -1.03 -17.26
CA ILE A 183 -19.01 0.21 -18.04
C ILE A 183 -17.74 0.47 -18.85
N ILE A 184 -16.58 0.51 -18.20
CA ILE A 184 -15.29 0.74 -18.88
C ILE A 184 -15.05 -0.32 -19.97
N ARG A 185 -15.31 -1.59 -19.66
CA ARG A 185 -15.16 -2.69 -20.62
C ARG A 185 -16.11 -2.57 -21.81
N SER A 186 -17.34 -2.13 -21.58
CA SER A 186 -18.35 -1.94 -22.63
C SER A 186 -17.98 -0.83 -23.61
N ILE A 187 -17.25 0.19 -23.14
CA ILE A 187 -16.73 1.27 -23.99
C ILE A 187 -15.57 0.76 -24.84
N SER A 188 -14.59 0.08 -24.23
CA SER A 188 -13.46 -0.49 -24.97
C SER A 188 -12.77 -1.62 -24.22
N TRP A 189 -12.80 -2.81 -24.82
CA TRP A 189 -12.10 -3.98 -24.29
C TRP A 189 -10.57 -3.78 -24.27
N ARG A 190 -10.01 -3.12 -25.29
CA ARG A 190 -8.56 -2.90 -25.44
C ARG A 190 -8.06 -1.90 -24.38
N ALA A 191 -8.84 -0.84 -24.13
CA ALA A 191 -8.52 0.12 -23.07
C ALA A 191 -8.57 -0.54 -21.70
N TYR A 192 -9.58 -1.37 -21.45
CA TYR A 192 -9.71 -2.13 -20.22
C TYR A 192 -8.50 -3.05 -19.95
N GLU A 193 -8.05 -3.76 -20.99
CA GLU A 193 -6.88 -4.64 -20.89
C GLU A 193 -5.57 -3.86 -20.69
N TYR A 194 -5.41 -2.74 -21.41
CA TYR A 194 -4.27 -1.84 -21.24
C TYR A 194 -4.17 -1.30 -19.80
N TRP A 195 -5.28 -0.80 -19.23
CA TRP A 195 -5.30 -0.27 -17.86
C TRP A 195 -4.97 -1.32 -16.80
N ARG A 196 -5.44 -2.56 -17.00
CA ARG A 196 -5.09 -3.66 -16.11
C ARG A 196 -3.61 -4.03 -16.25
N ASN A 197 -3.17 -4.36 -17.46
CA ASN A 197 -1.93 -5.09 -17.67
C ASN A 197 -0.72 -4.17 -17.76
N GLN A 198 -0.88 -2.99 -18.37
CA GLN A 198 0.23 -2.06 -18.63
C GLN A 198 0.30 -0.95 -17.58
N ILE A 199 -0.84 -0.35 -17.21
CA ILE A 199 -0.87 0.68 -16.15
C ILE A 199 -0.83 0.04 -14.76
N GLY A 200 -1.33 -1.19 -14.60
CA GLY A 200 -1.33 -1.88 -13.31
C GLY A 200 -2.47 -1.46 -12.37
N ILE A 201 -3.55 -0.89 -12.89
CA ILE A 201 -4.73 -0.58 -12.07
C ILE A 201 -5.38 -1.89 -11.61
N PRO A 202 -5.73 -2.04 -10.32
CA PRO A 202 -6.41 -3.24 -9.84
C PRO A 202 -7.84 -3.27 -10.41
N LEU A 203 -8.03 -4.02 -11.48
CA LEU A 203 -9.32 -4.25 -12.12
C LEU A 203 -9.71 -5.75 -11.96
N PRO A 204 -10.98 -6.18 -12.12
CA PRO A 204 -11.42 -7.60 -12.14
C PRO A 204 -11.12 -8.36 -13.45
N SER A 205 -10.47 -9.53 -13.40
CA SER A 205 -10.07 -10.28 -14.62
C SER A 205 -11.26 -10.54 -15.57
N ALA A 206 -10.98 -10.79 -16.86
CA ALA A 206 -12.02 -11.14 -17.83
C ALA A 206 -12.86 -12.35 -17.38
N SER A 207 -12.20 -13.36 -16.80
CA SER A 207 -12.87 -14.52 -16.20
C SER A 207 -13.73 -14.16 -14.99
N THR A 208 -13.30 -13.19 -14.18
CA THR A 208 -14.10 -12.68 -13.06
C THR A 208 -15.33 -11.95 -13.57
N LEU A 209 -15.18 -11.04 -14.54
CA LEU A 209 -16.31 -10.37 -15.16
C LEU A 209 -17.28 -11.36 -15.78
N LYS A 210 -16.79 -12.37 -16.54
CA LYS A 210 -17.64 -13.42 -17.12
C LYS A 210 -18.43 -14.18 -16.06
N ARG A 211 -17.79 -14.56 -14.94
CA ARG A 211 -18.46 -15.24 -13.81
C ARG A 211 -19.49 -14.37 -13.10
N TRP A 212 -19.29 -13.05 -13.08
CA TRP A 212 -20.31 -12.13 -12.56
C TRP A 212 -21.46 -11.95 -13.55
N CYS A 213 -21.16 -11.82 -14.84
CA CYS A 213 -22.15 -11.72 -15.89
C CYS A 213 -22.99 -12.99 -16.05
N SER A 214 -22.42 -14.17 -15.78
CA SER A 214 -23.16 -15.44 -15.86
C SER A 214 -24.29 -15.58 -14.83
N LYS A 215 -24.38 -14.66 -13.87
CA LYS A 215 -25.51 -14.60 -12.92
C LYS A 215 -26.78 -14.01 -13.54
N PHE A 216 -26.64 -13.28 -14.65
CA PHE A 216 -27.78 -12.69 -15.35
C PHE A 216 -28.28 -13.68 -16.39
N SER A 217 -29.57 -14.02 -16.34
CA SER A 217 -30.19 -14.89 -17.33
C SER A 217 -30.69 -14.08 -18.52
N CYS A 218 -30.04 -14.21 -19.68
CA CYS A 218 -30.47 -13.60 -20.94
C CYS A 218 -31.10 -14.66 -21.84
N ARG A 219 -32.30 -15.13 -21.48
CA ARG A 219 -33.02 -16.17 -22.23
C ARG A 219 -34.02 -15.56 -23.23
N PRO A 220 -34.26 -16.23 -24.37
CA PRO A 220 -35.31 -15.80 -25.30
C PRO A 220 -36.68 -15.73 -24.62
N GLY A 221 -37.49 -14.78 -25.04
CA GLY A 221 -38.78 -14.42 -24.48
C GLY A 221 -38.75 -13.06 -23.78
N MET A 222 -39.52 -12.95 -22.71
CA MET A 222 -39.64 -11.74 -21.90
C MET A 222 -38.40 -11.50 -21.04
N LEU A 223 -37.86 -10.28 -21.09
CA LEU A 223 -36.70 -9.86 -20.32
C LEU A 223 -37.11 -9.40 -18.91
N HIS A 224 -37.46 -10.36 -18.06
CA HIS A 224 -38.00 -10.11 -16.72
C HIS A 224 -37.09 -9.24 -15.83
N ASP A 225 -35.77 -9.46 -15.87
CA ASP A 225 -34.82 -8.64 -15.10
C ASP A 225 -34.83 -7.17 -15.54
N VAL A 226 -34.97 -6.93 -16.84
CA VAL A 226 -35.05 -5.57 -17.39
C VAL A 226 -36.37 -4.92 -16.99
N LEU A 227 -37.49 -5.65 -17.07
CA LEU A 227 -38.80 -5.17 -16.62
C LEU A 227 -38.80 -4.82 -15.13
N LEU A 228 -38.17 -5.65 -14.30
CA LEU A 228 -38.04 -5.38 -12.86
C LEU A 228 -37.22 -4.12 -12.58
N VAL A 229 -36.11 -3.93 -13.30
CA VAL A 229 -35.30 -2.70 -13.21
C VAL A 229 -36.14 -1.49 -13.64
N MET A 230 -36.82 -1.57 -14.79
CA MET A 230 -37.71 -0.51 -15.27
C MET A 230 -38.79 -0.16 -14.25
N GLN A 231 -39.48 -1.17 -13.70
CA GLN A 231 -40.51 -0.96 -12.68
C GLN A 231 -39.95 -0.17 -11.51
N LYS A 232 -38.78 -0.55 -10.97
CA LYS A 232 -38.13 0.15 -9.86
C LYS A 232 -37.65 1.55 -10.24
N THR A 233 -37.13 1.73 -11.44
CA THR A 233 -36.63 3.03 -11.94
C THR A 233 -37.75 4.05 -12.16
N PHE A 234 -38.90 3.59 -12.66
CA PHE A 234 -40.01 4.46 -13.06
C PHE A 234 -41.15 4.52 -12.03
N HIS A 235 -41.10 3.75 -10.94
CA HIS A 235 -42.13 3.76 -9.90
C HIS A 235 -42.34 5.14 -9.27
N SER A 236 -41.26 5.87 -8.99
CA SER A 236 -41.29 7.22 -8.39
C SER A 236 -41.33 8.34 -9.43
N LYS A 237 -41.41 8.00 -10.72
CA LYS A 237 -41.41 8.99 -11.81
C LYS A 237 -42.83 9.48 -12.12
N PRO A 238 -42.98 10.74 -12.56
CA PRO A 238 -44.28 11.26 -13.01
C PRO A 238 -44.88 10.39 -14.10
N GLU A 239 -46.21 10.30 -14.14
CA GLU A 239 -46.94 9.49 -15.13
C GLU A 239 -46.57 9.84 -16.57
N ALA A 240 -46.36 11.13 -16.86
CA ALA A 240 -45.89 11.58 -18.18
C ALA A 240 -44.56 10.96 -18.61
N GLU A 241 -43.61 10.72 -17.70
CA GLU A 241 -42.32 10.07 -18.00
C GLU A 241 -42.45 8.56 -18.18
N ARG A 242 -43.56 7.97 -17.73
CA ARG A 242 -43.87 6.53 -17.85
C ARG A 242 -44.53 6.17 -19.18
N VAL A 243 -45.05 7.16 -19.89
CA VAL A 243 -45.62 6.97 -21.23
C VAL A 243 -44.53 6.53 -22.20
N CYS A 244 -44.71 5.34 -22.77
CA CYS A 244 -43.76 4.74 -23.69
C CYS A 244 -44.48 4.17 -24.93
N ILE A 245 -43.70 3.97 -25.99
CA ILE A 245 -44.09 3.19 -27.15
C ILE A 245 -43.35 1.86 -27.14
N LEU A 246 -43.95 0.85 -27.76
CA LEU A 246 -43.26 -0.39 -28.13
C LEU A 246 -42.89 -0.32 -29.61
N SER A 247 -41.59 -0.39 -29.89
CA SER A 247 -41.06 -0.53 -31.25
C SER A 247 -40.46 -1.92 -31.40
N PHE A 248 -40.80 -2.62 -32.47
CA PHE A 248 -40.29 -3.96 -32.73
C PHE A 248 -39.88 -4.13 -34.19
N ASP A 249 -38.85 -4.93 -34.40
CA ASP A 249 -38.32 -5.25 -35.73
C ASP A 249 -37.61 -6.62 -35.70
N GLU A 250 -37.37 -7.18 -36.89
CA GLU A 250 -36.62 -8.42 -37.09
C GLU A 250 -35.19 -8.11 -37.58
N MET A 251 -34.19 -8.73 -36.95
CA MET A 251 -32.80 -8.64 -37.38
C MET A 251 -32.31 -9.98 -37.91
N HIS A 252 -31.73 -10.00 -39.11
CA HIS A 252 -31.10 -11.19 -39.67
C HIS A 252 -29.82 -11.58 -38.92
N ILE A 253 -29.64 -12.88 -38.70
CA ILE A 253 -28.45 -13.47 -38.08
C ILE A 253 -27.91 -14.64 -38.90
N ASP A 254 -26.64 -14.97 -38.68
CA ASP A 254 -26.01 -16.15 -39.29
C ASP A 254 -26.71 -17.43 -38.84
N ARG A 255 -27.08 -18.29 -39.80
CA ARG A 255 -27.72 -19.58 -39.56
C ARG A 255 -26.71 -20.62 -39.08
N LYS A 256 -26.26 -20.50 -37.83
CA LYS A 256 -25.30 -21.41 -37.19
C LYS A 256 -25.97 -22.17 -36.05
N ILE A 257 -25.50 -23.40 -35.84
CA ILE A 257 -25.83 -24.22 -34.66
C ILE A 257 -24.78 -23.93 -33.60
N CYS A 258 -25.21 -23.60 -32.39
CA CYS A 258 -24.35 -23.29 -31.26
C CYS A 258 -24.70 -24.19 -30.08
N TYR A 259 -23.69 -24.66 -29.34
CA TYR A 259 -23.91 -25.36 -28.09
C TYR A 259 -23.72 -24.40 -26.90
N ASP A 260 -24.75 -24.28 -26.07
CA ASP A 260 -24.72 -23.53 -24.83
C ASP A 260 -24.39 -24.48 -23.67
N VAL A 261 -23.13 -24.44 -23.24
CA VAL A 261 -22.59 -25.25 -22.15
C VAL A 261 -23.28 -24.96 -20.81
N SER A 262 -23.82 -23.74 -20.62
CA SER A 262 -24.37 -23.35 -19.33
C SER A 262 -25.75 -23.94 -19.04
N GLU A 263 -26.54 -24.13 -20.10
CA GLU A 263 -27.89 -24.70 -20.04
C GLU A 263 -27.96 -26.10 -20.67
N ASP A 264 -26.82 -26.65 -21.10
CA ASP A 264 -26.69 -27.93 -21.80
C ASP A 264 -27.69 -28.09 -22.96
N GLN A 265 -27.71 -27.09 -23.85
CA GLN A 265 -28.67 -27.04 -24.96
C GLN A 265 -28.02 -26.70 -26.30
N ILE A 266 -28.61 -27.22 -27.37
CA ILE A 266 -28.27 -26.86 -28.74
C ILE A 266 -29.20 -25.73 -29.19
N LEU A 267 -28.62 -24.60 -29.60
CA LEU A 267 -29.31 -23.43 -30.11
C LEU A 267 -29.21 -23.36 -31.63
N GLY A 268 -30.32 -22.96 -32.26
CA GLY A 268 -30.40 -22.79 -33.70
C GLY A 268 -30.60 -24.09 -34.49
N PRO A 269 -30.47 -24.04 -35.83
CA PRO A 269 -30.08 -22.88 -36.61
C PRO A 269 -31.24 -21.89 -36.76
N PHE A 270 -31.02 -20.65 -36.29
CA PHE A 270 -32.00 -19.57 -36.42
C PHE A 270 -31.57 -18.58 -37.50
N SER A 271 -32.51 -17.91 -38.16
CA SER A 271 -32.24 -16.96 -39.25
C SER A 271 -32.48 -15.50 -38.89
N LYS A 272 -33.33 -15.26 -37.89
CA LYS A 272 -33.77 -13.94 -37.47
C LYS A 272 -33.93 -13.86 -35.96
N VAL A 273 -33.81 -12.65 -35.43
CA VAL A 273 -34.15 -12.29 -34.05
C VAL A 273 -35.23 -11.22 -34.09
N GLN A 274 -36.39 -11.52 -33.53
CA GLN A 274 -37.42 -10.52 -33.25
C GLN A 274 -37.04 -9.80 -31.95
N LEU A 275 -36.92 -8.47 -32.00
CA LEU A 275 -36.62 -7.64 -30.83
C LEU A 275 -37.78 -6.67 -30.59
N VAL A 276 -38.17 -6.47 -29.33
CA VAL A 276 -39.09 -5.41 -28.90
C VAL A 276 -38.39 -4.50 -27.91
N LEU A 277 -38.42 -3.20 -28.19
CA LEU A 277 -37.91 -2.14 -27.35
C LEU A 277 -39.07 -1.32 -26.80
N ALA A 278 -39.07 -1.06 -25.50
CA ALA A 278 -39.86 0.01 -24.90
C ALA A 278 -39.04 1.31 -24.95
N ARG A 279 -39.66 2.38 -25.44
CA ARG A 279 -39.03 3.70 -25.57
C ARG A 279 -39.93 4.77 -24.97
N GLY A 280 -39.39 5.57 -24.05
CA GLY A 280 -40.11 6.72 -23.49
C GLY A 280 -40.44 7.75 -24.56
N ILE A 281 -41.66 8.28 -24.53
CA ILE A 281 -42.07 9.35 -25.45
C ILE A 281 -41.59 10.70 -24.92
N MET A 282 -41.90 10.98 -23.65
CA MET A 282 -41.56 12.26 -23.00
C MET A 282 -40.16 12.26 -22.37
N ALA A 283 -39.61 11.07 -22.08
CA ALA A 283 -38.31 10.91 -21.45
C ALA A 283 -37.36 10.12 -22.36
N GLY A 284 -36.09 10.56 -22.42
CA GLY A 284 -35.07 10.01 -23.32
C GLY A 284 -34.49 8.67 -22.86
N TRP A 285 -35.31 7.61 -22.78
CA TRP A 285 -34.87 6.27 -22.40
C TRP A 285 -35.37 5.21 -23.38
N LYS A 286 -34.63 4.10 -23.47
CA LYS A 286 -34.99 2.90 -24.25
C LYS A 286 -34.49 1.64 -23.55
N GLN A 287 -35.28 0.59 -23.55
CA GLN A 287 -34.92 -0.70 -22.95
C GLN A 287 -35.47 -1.86 -23.78
N PRO A 288 -34.70 -2.94 -23.99
CA PRO A 288 -35.23 -4.16 -24.58
C PRO A 288 -36.14 -4.88 -23.59
N VAL A 289 -37.35 -5.23 -24.02
CA VAL A 289 -38.34 -5.90 -23.15
C VAL A 289 -38.63 -7.34 -23.57
N PHE A 290 -38.38 -7.66 -24.84
CA PHE A 290 -38.55 -8.99 -25.39
C PHE A 290 -37.55 -9.24 -26.51
N PHE A 291 -37.03 -10.45 -26.61
CA PHE A 291 -36.39 -10.92 -27.82
C PHE A 291 -36.68 -12.40 -28.05
N ASN A 292 -36.82 -12.86 -29.28
CA ASN A 292 -36.91 -14.29 -29.56
C ASN A 292 -36.38 -14.63 -30.96
N PHE A 293 -36.03 -15.89 -31.20
CA PHE A 293 -35.52 -16.37 -32.47
C PHE A 293 -36.64 -16.81 -33.41
N ASP A 294 -36.52 -16.50 -34.71
CA ASP A 294 -37.44 -16.90 -35.79
C ASP A 294 -38.94 -16.82 -35.41
N THR A 295 -39.30 -15.80 -34.63
CA THR A 295 -40.63 -15.62 -34.07
C THR A 295 -41.30 -14.44 -34.73
N THR A 296 -42.43 -14.67 -35.41
CA THR A 296 -43.23 -13.58 -35.99
C THR A 296 -44.00 -12.83 -34.91
N MET A 297 -44.02 -11.49 -35.01
CA MET A 297 -44.84 -10.65 -34.12
C MET A 297 -46.34 -10.82 -34.40
N THR A 298 -47.00 -11.65 -33.60
CA THR A 298 -48.46 -11.84 -33.68
C THR A 298 -49.20 -10.86 -32.77
N LYS A 299 -50.48 -10.62 -33.06
CA LYS A 299 -51.37 -9.82 -32.19
C LYS A 299 -51.37 -10.36 -30.76
N HIS A 300 -51.47 -11.68 -30.58
CA HIS A 300 -51.46 -12.32 -29.28
C HIS A 300 -50.17 -12.03 -28.50
N LEU A 301 -49.01 -12.27 -29.12
CA LEU A 301 -47.71 -12.00 -28.51
C LEU A 301 -47.56 -10.54 -28.09
N LEU A 302 -47.99 -9.60 -28.95
CA LEU A 302 -47.96 -8.18 -28.64
C LEU A 302 -48.81 -7.85 -27.39
N TYR A 303 -50.01 -8.42 -27.27
CA TYR A 303 -50.84 -8.23 -26.07
C TYR A 303 -50.23 -8.83 -24.81
N GLU A 304 -49.56 -9.98 -24.92
CA GLU A 304 -48.83 -10.57 -23.77
C GLU A 304 -47.70 -9.66 -23.29
N ILE A 305 -46.94 -9.09 -24.22
CA ILE A 305 -45.88 -8.13 -23.91
C ILE A 305 -46.46 -6.90 -23.22
N ILE A 306 -47.58 -6.36 -23.71
CA ILE A 306 -48.24 -5.19 -23.11
C ILE A 306 -48.76 -5.51 -21.71
N LYS A 307 -49.42 -6.65 -21.51
CA LYS A 307 -50.02 -7.02 -20.21
C LYS A 307 -48.98 -7.18 -19.09
N LYS A 308 -47.74 -7.54 -19.45
CA LYS A 308 -46.62 -7.69 -18.50
C LYS A 308 -45.82 -6.41 -18.25
N ASN A 309 -46.01 -5.37 -19.05
CA ASN A 309 -45.46 -4.03 -18.82
C ASN A 309 -46.41 -3.20 -17.95
#